data_AF-A0A937U678-F1
#
_entry.id   AF-A0A937U678-F1
#
_cell.length_a   1.000
_cell.length_b   1.000
_cell.length_c   1.000
_cell.angle_alpha   90.00
_cell.angle_beta   90.00
_cell.angle_gamma   90.00
#
_symmetry.space_group_name_H-M   'P 1'
#
loop_
_entity.id
_entity.type
_entity.pdbx_description
1 polymer ?
#
loop_
_entity_poly.entity_id
_entity_poly.type
_entity_poly.pdbx_seq_one_letter_code
_entity_poly.pdbx_strand_id
1 'polypeptide(L)' 'ISGVHVPEKLIAELTSSKDPLQTGIEIAARLINEAKEVCEGVHIMNAGKEGLMQQILNEAGISQPA' A
#
# COMPACT_ATOMS: atom_id res chain seq x y z
N ILE A 1 1.81 -14.75 -0.59
CA ILE A 1 2.68 -14.91 -1.77
C ILE A 1 4.02 -15.46 -1.29
N SER A 2 4.46 -16.57 -1.84
CA SER A 2 5.72 -17.21 -1.44
C SER A 2 6.89 -16.59 -2.20
N GLY A 3 8.04 -16.43 -1.53
CA GLY A 3 9.29 -15.97 -2.15
C GLY A 3 9.48 -14.45 -2.24
N VAL A 4 8.54 -13.64 -1.73
CA VAL A 4 8.76 -12.19 -1.58
C VAL A 4 9.53 -11.91 -0.31
N HIS A 5 10.61 -11.13 -0.43
CA HIS A 5 11.35 -10.59 0.69
C HIS A 5 10.73 -9.26 1.13
N VAL A 6 10.35 -9.16 2.40
CA VAL A 6 9.87 -7.92 3.01
C VAL A 6 11.03 -7.28 3.78
N PRO A 7 11.45 -6.04 3.46
CA PRO A 7 12.51 -5.36 4.20
C PRO A 7 12.21 -5.25 5.70
N GLU A 8 13.23 -5.46 6.55
CA GLU A 8 13.09 -5.42 8.02
C GLU A 8 12.49 -4.09 8.53
N LYS A 9 12.80 -2.97 7.87
CA LYS A 9 12.24 -1.66 8.20
C LYS A 9 10.72 -1.63 8.09
N LEU A 10 10.14 -2.23 7.05
CA LEU A 10 8.69 -2.28 6.87
C LEU A 10 8.03 -3.22 7.88
N ILE A 11 8.71 -4.33 8.23
CA ILE A 11 8.26 -5.23 9.30
C ILE A 11 8.24 -4.49 10.63
N ALA A 12 9.30 -3.76 10.97
CA ALA A 12 9.40 -2.98 12.20
C ALA A 12 8.34 -1.87 12.27
N GLU A 13 8.14 -1.13 11.17
CA GLU A 13 7.11 -0.08 11.05
C GLU A 13 5.70 -0.64 11.30
N LEU A 14 5.36 -1.77 10.67
CA LEU A 14 4.07 -2.44 10.86
C LEU A 14 3.88 -3.01 12.27
N THR A 15 4.91 -3.68 12.82
CA THR A 15 4.81 -4.34 14.13
C THR A 15 4.85 -3.38 15.31
N SER A 16 5.44 -2.20 15.13
CA SER A 16 5.51 -1.16 16.18
C SER A 16 4.33 -0.19 16.13
N SER A 17 3.47 -0.28 15.11
CA SER A 17 2.33 0.63 14.95
C SER A 17 1.19 0.31 15.93
N LYS A 18 0.53 1.37 16.40
CA LYS A 18 -0.73 1.26 17.16
C LYS A 18 -1.91 0.86 16.30
N ASP A 19 -1.85 1.19 15.01
CA ASP A 19 -2.85 0.82 14.00
C ASP A 19 -2.14 0.21 12.78
N PRO A 20 -1.85 -1.11 12.80
CA PRO A 20 -1.09 -1.76 11.73
C PRO A 20 -1.84 -1.76 10.39
N LEU A 21 -3.17 -1.60 10.40
CA LEU A 21 -3.98 -1.53 9.19
C LEU A 21 -3.75 -0.18 8.49
N GLN A 22 -3.92 0.92 9.22
CA GLN A 22 -3.66 2.27 8.71
C GLN A 22 -2.20 2.41 8.26
N THR A 23 -1.24 1.92 9.05
CA THR A 23 0.17 1.92 8.65
C THR A 23 0.43 1.11 7.38
N GLY A 24 -0.26 -0.02 7.19
CA GLY A 24 -0.20 -0.77 5.94
C GLY A 24 -0.75 0.02 4.74
N ILE A 25 -1.82 0.80 4.93
CA ILE A 25 -2.37 1.70 3.90
C ILE A 25 -1.35 2.78 3.53
N GLU A 26 -0.73 3.43 4.53
CA GLU A 26 0.30 4.44 4.33
C GLU A 26 1.52 3.89 3.59
N ILE A 27 2.00 2.70 3.96
CA ILE A 27 3.11 2.01 3.28
C ILE A 27 2.73 1.71 1.82
N ALA A 28 1.53 1.19 1.58
CA ALA A 28 1.08 0.90 0.22
C ALA A 28 1.00 2.17 -0.64
N ALA A 29 0.43 3.27 -0.10
CA ALA A 29 0.35 4.55 -0.77
C ALA A 29 1.73 5.13 -1.11
N ARG A 30 2.69 5.03 -0.17
CA ARG A 30 4.09 5.42 -0.39
C ARG A 30 4.72 4.62 -1.53
N LEU A 31 4.59 3.30 -1.50
CA LEU A 31 5.12 2.41 -2.56
C LEU A 31 4.49 2.68 -3.93
N ILE A 32 3.20 3.01 -3.98
CA ILE A 32 2.53 3.39 -5.23
C ILE A 32 3.14 4.67 -5.80
N ASN A 33 3.40 5.67 -4.96
CA ASN A 33 4.01 6.92 -5.41
C ASN A 33 5.46 6.74 -5.87
N GLU A 34 6.25 5.91 -5.18
CA GLU A 34 7.61 5.53 -5.62
C GLU A 34 7.55 4.78 -6.96
N ALA A 35 6.58 3.87 -7.14
CA ALA A 35 6.41 3.14 -8.39
C ALA A 35 6.05 4.04 -9.58
N LYS A 36 5.36 5.17 -9.38
CA LYS A 36 5.02 6.12 -10.46
C LYS A 36 6.26 6.69 -11.17
N GLU A 37 7.42 6.73 -10.50
CA GLU A 37 8.65 7.24 -11.10
C GLU A 37 9.24 6.29 -12.15
N VAL A 38 8.86 5.01 -12.12
CA VAL A 38 9.47 3.93 -12.94
C VAL A 38 8.45 3.04 -13.67
N CYS A 39 7.16 3.15 -13.36
CA CYS A 39 6.08 2.33 -13.91
C CYS A 39 4.92 3.19 -14.45
N GLU A 40 4.25 2.73 -15.51
CA GLU A 40 3.04 3.40 -16.05
C GLU A 40 1.77 3.12 -15.22
N GLY A 41 1.81 2.14 -14.33
CA GLY A 41 0.66 1.80 -13.49
C GLY A 41 0.98 0.74 -12.44
N VAL A 42 0.00 0.46 -11.59
CA VAL A 42 0.09 -0.53 -10.51
C VAL A 42 -1.09 -1.49 -10.57
N HIS A 43 -0.82 -2.76 -10.29
CA HIS A 43 -1.86 -3.76 -10.06
C HIS A 43 -1.94 -4.04 -8.55
N ILE A 44 -3.12 -3.82 -7.96
CA ILE A 44 -3.35 -4.02 -6.52
C ILE A 44 -4.07 -5.35 -6.29
N MET A 45 -3.46 -6.24 -5.52
CA MET A 45 -4.08 -7.47 -5.06
C MET A 45 -4.87 -7.21 -3.78
N ASN A 46 -6.19 -7.21 -3.88
CA ASN A 46 -7.07 -6.77 -2.82
C ASN A 46 -7.27 -7.79 -1.68
N ALA A 47 -6.85 -9.04 -1.88
CA ALA A 47 -6.91 -10.13 -0.89
C ALA A 47 -8.24 -10.21 -0.10
N GLY A 48 -9.38 -9.92 -0.74
CA GLY A 48 -10.72 -9.96 -0.14
C GLY A 48 -11.12 -8.72 0.69
N LYS A 49 -10.37 -7.61 0.66
CA LYS A 49 -10.64 -6.39 1.43
C LYS A 49 -11.06 -5.20 0.56
N GLU A 50 -12.20 -5.35 -0.10
CA GLU A 50 -12.71 -4.40 -1.11
C GLU A 50 -12.73 -2.93 -0.69
N GLY A 51 -13.08 -2.63 0.57
CA GLY A 51 -13.09 -1.26 1.08
C GLY A 51 -11.72 -0.59 1.23
N LEU A 52 -10.62 -1.35 1.29
CA LEU A 52 -9.29 -0.79 1.49
C LEU A 52 -8.70 -0.18 0.21
N MET A 53 -9.10 -0.66 -0.97
CA MET A 53 -8.53 -0.12 -2.23
C MET A 53 -8.80 1.37 -2.35
N GLN A 54 -10.02 1.81 -2.03
CA GLN A 54 -10.36 3.22 -2.10
C GLN A 54 -9.53 4.05 -1.13
N GLN A 55 -9.29 3.55 0.08
CA GLN A 55 -8.45 4.23 1.07
C GLN A 55 -7.00 4.33 0.60
N ILE A 56 -6.41 3.25 0.09
CA ILE A 56 -5.04 3.23 -0.44
C ILE A 56 -4.89 4.21 -1.61
N LEU A 57 -5.84 4.22 -2.55
CA LEU A 57 -5.81 5.13 -3.69
C LEU A 57 -5.94 6.60 -3.24
N ASN A 58 -6.85 6.89 -2.31
CA ASN A 58 -7.00 8.23 -1.75
C ASN A 58 -5.73 8.69 -1.03
N GLU A 59 -5.13 7.83 -0.20
CA GLU A 59 -3.87 8.10 0.50
C GLU A 59 -2.70 8.29 -0.49
N ALA A 60 -2.72 7.59 -1.63
CA ALA A 60 -1.75 7.77 -2.71
C ALA A 60 -2.02 9.01 -3.59
N GLY A 61 -3.06 9.80 -3.28
CA GLY A 61 -3.49 10.95 -4.08
C GLY A 61 -3.99 10.58 -5.48
N ILE A 62 -4.44 9.33 -5.69
CA ILE A 62 -4.99 8.84 -6.95
C ILE A 62 -6.51 8.85 -6.83
N SER A 63 -7.12 9.99 -7.15
CA SER A 63 -8.57 10.09 -7.24
C SER A 63 -9.03 9.58 -8.61
N GLN A 64 -9.81 8.51 -8.66
CA GLN A 64 -10.61 8.23 -9.85
C GLN A 64 -11.86 9.12 -9.83
N PRO A 65 -12.23 9.77 -10.94
CA PRO A 65 -13.54 10.40 -11.03
C PRO A 65 -14.62 9.31 -10.86
N ALA A 66 -15.65 9.65 -10.08
CA ALA A 66 -16.84 8.82 -9.91
C ALA A 66 -17.59 8.64 -11.25
#